data_AF-A0A923W390-F1
#
_entry.id   AF-A0A923W390-F1
#
_cell.length_a   1.000
_cell.length_b   1.000
_cell.length_c   1.000
_cell.angle_alpha   90.00
_cell.angle_beta   90.00
_cell.angle_gamma   90.00
#
_symmetry.space_group_name_H-M   'P 1'
#
loop_
_entity.id
_entity.type
_entity.pdbx_description
1 polymer ?
#
loop_
_entity_poly.entity_id
_entity_poly.type
_entity_poly.pdbx_seq_one_letter_code
_entity_poly.pdbx_strand_id
1 'polypeptide(L)'
;MRAAPATVAVHAWPQQRALAVRALGSGSGLAVIGIATPVPHDRQLARQLVRDALRQLLGQFLDQPAAALALVSQPGQAVALNFPGSQLRLSVSHMPGLSVAAVSNWFAVGVDVMAVDGLASDMPDWAQVALDYLGPVQAALLHRTVPAGRPAAFARAWTRHEAGLKCCRRALTEWTPALANLLASCQEMALSLPDGCCGTVAIGWPVAGQTVNSPTN
;
A
#
# COMPACT_ATOMS: atom_id res chain seq x y z
N MET A 1 25.89 1.58 -10.55
CA MET A 1 24.53 1.42 -11.13
C MET A 1 23.65 0.79 -10.07
N ARG A 2 22.70 1.51 -9.46
CA ARG A 2 21.71 0.89 -8.55
C ARG A 2 20.79 0.02 -9.42
N ALA A 3 20.56 -1.24 -9.04
CA ALA A 3 19.59 -2.09 -9.70
C ALA A 3 18.23 -1.37 -9.76
N ALA A 4 17.52 -1.49 -10.89
CA ALA A 4 16.15 -0.99 -10.96
C ALA A 4 15.34 -1.65 -9.83
N PRO A 5 14.51 -0.89 -9.10
CA PRO A 5 13.70 -1.47 -8.04
C PRO A 5 12.82 -2.57 -8.63
N ALA A 6 12.75 -3.71 -7.94
CA ALA A 6 11.83 -4.78 -8.31
C ALA A 6 10.42 -4.18 -8.44
N THR A 7 9.72 -4.55 -9.51
CA THR A 7 8.39 -4.04 -9.81
C THR A 7 7.36 -5.15 -9.62
N VAL A 8 6.23 -4.85 -8.97
CA VAL A 8 5.13 -5.76 -8.72
C VAL A 8 3.97 -5.41 -9.64
N ALA A 9 3.44 -6.42 -10.33
CA ALA A 9 2.29 -6.27 -11.20
C ALA A 9 1.03 -5.88 -10.40
N VAL A 10 0.26 -4.92 -10.92
CA VAL A 10 -1.07 -4.57 -10.41
C VAL A 10 -2.11 -5.20 -11.31
N HIS A 11 -2.85 -6.17 -10.80
CA HIS A 11 -3.85 -6.90 -11.57
C HIS A 11 -5.17 -6.11 -11.62
N ALA A 12 -5.60 -5.72 -12.82
CA ALA A 12 -6.87 -5.01 -13.00
C ALA A 12 -8.05 -5.90 -12.58
N TRP A 13 -8.87 -5.42 -11.66
CA TRP A 13 -10.02 -6.15 -11.14
C TRP A 13 -11.33 -5.67 -11.80
N PRO A 14 -12.22 -6.59 -12.23
CA PRO A 14 -12.17 -8.06 -12.11
C PRO A 14 -11.49 -8.80 -13.27
N GLN A 15 -11.00 -8.10 -14.29
CA GLN A 15 -10.56 -8.69 -15.57
C GLN A 15 -9.41 -9.69 -15.41
N GLN A 16 -8.51 -9.44 -14.47
CA GLN A 16 -7.31 -10.25 -14.21
C GLN A 16 -7.39 -11.05 -12.90
N ARG A 17 -8.61 -11.31 -12.40
CA ARG A 17 -8.83 -12.02 -11.12
C ARG A 17 -8.07 -13.35 -10.98
N ALA A 18 -8.03 -14.15 -12.05
CA ALA A 18 -7.36 -15.46 -12.04
C ALA A 18 -5.84 -15.34 -11.93
N LEU A 19 -5.25 -14.23 -12.39
CA LEU A 19 -3.83 -13.94 -12.20
C LEU A 19 -3.55 -13.51 -10.77
N ALA A 20 -4.42 -12.66 -10.19
CA ALA A 20 -4.30 -12.23 -8.81
C ALA A 20 -4.37 -13.40 -7.81
N VAL A 21 -5.34 -14.31 -7.97
CA VAL A 21 -5.44 -15.52 -7.12
C VAL A 21 -4.19 -16.39 -7.25
N ARG A 22 -3.71 -16.61 -8.48
CA ARG A 22 -2.48 -17.37 -8.74
C ARG A 22 -1.25 -16.71 -8.12
N ALA A 23 -1.14 -15.38 -8.18
CA ALA A 23 -0.05 -14.64 -7.57
C ALA A 23 -0.04 -14.83 -6.04
N LEU A 24 -1.21 -14.73 -5.39
CA LEU A 24 -1.36 -14.95 -3.95
C LEU A 24 -1.01 -16.38 -3.51
N GLY A 25 -1.34 -17.39 -4.33
CA GLY A 25 -0.99 -18.79 -4.08
C GLY A 25 0.42 -19.21 -4.53
N SER A 26 1.16 -18.31 -5.19
CA SER A 26 2.51 -18.60 -5.66
C SER A 26 3.55 -18.51 -4.53
N GLY A 27 4.80 -18.85 -4.84
CA GLY A 27 5.92 -18.69 -3.92
C GLY A 27 6.16 -17.24 -3.45
N SER A 28 5.66 -16.23 -4.18
CA SER A 28 5.71 -14.84 -3.71
C SER A 28 4.72 -14.56 -2.58
N GLY A 29 3.59 -15.29 -2.53
CA GLY A 29 2.52 -15.07 -1.57
C GLY A 29 1.94 -13.66 -1.55
N LEU A 30 2.09 -12.89 -2.64
CA LEU A 30 1.64 -11.50 -2.76
C LEU A 30 0.77 -11.34 -4.00
N ALA A 31 -0.39 -10.71 -3.82
CA ALA A 31 -1.20 -10.20 -4.90
C ALA A 31 -1.48 -8.73 -4.70
N VAL A 32 -1.36 -7.93 -5.76
CA VAL A 32 -1.78 -6.54 -5.80
C VAL A 32 -2.85 -6.40 -6.87
N ILE A 33 -4.00 -5.85 -6.50
CA ILE A 33 -5.14 -5.62 -7.40
C ILE A 33 -5.44 -4.12 -7.52
N GLY A 34 -5.80 -3.68 -8.72
CA GLY A 34 -6.26 -2.33 -9.01
C GLY A 34 -7.75 -2.32 -9.34
N ILE A 35 -8.51 -1.45 -8.69
CA ILE A 35 -9.96 -1.30 -8.85
C ILE A 35 -10.22 0.11 -9.36
N ALA A 36 -10.75 0.23 -10.58
CA ALA A 36 -11.17 1.52 -11.11
C ALA A 36 -12.28 2.12 -10.24
N THR A 37 -12.17 3.40 -9.92
CA THR A 37 -13.17 4.12 -9.13
C THR A 37 -13.68 5.34 -9.89
N PRO A 38 -14.90 5.83 -9.59
CA PRO A 38 -15.44 7.01 -10.26
C PRO A 38 -14.60 8.27 -10.03
N VAL A 39 -14.69 9.18 -11.01
CA VAL A 39 -14.16 10.55 -10.95
C VAL A 39 -15.35 11.50 -11.18
N PRO A 40 -15.65 12.45 -10.27
CA PRO A 40 -14.89 12.84 -9.07
C PRO A 40 -14.87 11.77 -7.97
N HIS A 41 -13.86 11.85 -7.10
CA HIS A 41 -13.56 10.80 -6.14
C HIS A 41 -14.61 10.70 -5.02
N ASP A 42 -15.39 9.62 -5.04
CA ASP A 42 -16.27 9.22 -3.94
C ASP A 42 -15.55 8.22 -3.01
N ARG A 43 -15.19 8.69 -1.82
CA ARG A 43 -14.48 7.89 -0.80
C ARG A 43 -15.29 6.68 -0.34
N GLN A 44 -16.60 6.81 -0.21
CA GLN A 44 -17.45 5.74 0.30
C GLN A 44 -17.59 4.65 -0.76
N LEU A 45 -17.87 5.03 -2.01
CA LEU A 45 -17.97 4.10 -3.11
C LEU A 45 -16.63 3.41 -3.42
N ALA A 46 -15.51 4.15 -3.42
CA ALA A 46 -14.18 3.56 -3.59
C ALA A 46 -13.87 2.50 -2.53
N ARG A 47 -14.20 2.76 -1.27
CA ARG A 47 -14.05 1.80 -0.16
C ARG A 47 -14.96 0.60 -0.32
N GLN A 48 -16.19 0.78 -0.77
CA GLN A 48 -17.11 -0.32 -1.02
C GLN A 48 -16.57 -1.23 -2.14
N LEU A 49 -16.20 -0.65 -3.28
CA LEU A 49 -15.68 -1.38 -4.44
C LEU A 49 -14.43 -2.20 -4.11
N VAL A 50 -13.44 -1.62 -3.41
CA VAL A 50 -12.23 -2.36 -3.04
C VAL A 50 -12.51 -3.46 -2.03
N ARG A 51 -13.47 -3.28 -1.11
CA ARG A 51 -13.85 -4.31 -0.13
C ARG A 51 -14.56 -5.47 -0.80
N ASP A 52 -15.42 -5.20 -1.78
CA ASP A 52 -16.08 -6.25 -2.55
C ASP A 52 -15.09 -7.03 -3.42
N ALA A 53 -14.14 -6.34 -4.05
CA ALA A 53 -13.05 -6.97 -4.78
C ALA A 53 -12.18 -7.86 -3.86
N LEU A 54 -11.81 -7.34 -2.68
CA LEU A 54 -11.07 -8.12 -1.67
C LEU A 54 -11.83 -9.36 -1.24
N ARG A 55 -13.13 -9.26 -0.92
CA ARG A 55 -13.94 -10.45 -0.56
C ARG A 55 -13.99 -11.48 -1.66
N GLN A 56 -14.12 -11.05 -2.92
CA GLN A 56 -14.14 -11.98 -4.05
C GLN A 56 -12.79 -12.65 -4.27
N LEU A 57 -11.68 -11.90 -4.20
CA LEU A 57 -10.32 -12.42 -4.30
C LEU A 57 -10.05 -13.45 -3.19
N LEU A 58 -10.35 -13.08 -1.94
CA LEU A 58 -10.16 -13.92 -0.77
C LEU A 58 -11.06 -15.15 -0.80
N GLY A 59 -12.30 -15.02 -1.28
CA GLY A 59 -13.24 -16.13 -1.43
C GLY A 59 -12.74 -17.17 -2.42
N GLN A 60 -12.19 -16.73 -3.56
CA GLN A 60 -11.57 -17.63 -4.53
C GLN A 60 -10.29 -18.29 -3.98
N PHE A 61 -9.50 -17.56 -3.20
CA PHE A 61 -8.26 -18.09 -2.64
C PHE A 61 -8.49 -19.09 -1.49
N LEU A 62 -9.48 -18.83 -0.63
CA LEU A 62 -9.80 -19.65 0.54
C LEU A 62 -10.84 -20.74 0.25
N ASP A 63 -11.35 -20.81 -0.98
CA ASP A 63 -12.49 -21.65 -1.36
C ASP A 63 -13.72 -21.42 -0.45
N GLN A 64 -14.08 -20.14 -0.29
CA GLN A 64 -15.20 -19.70 0.56
C GLN A 64 -16.12 -18.74 -0.21
N PRO A 65 -17.44 -18.73 0.07
CA PRO A 65 -18.33 -17.72 -0.46
C PRO A 65 -17.88 -16.32 -0.04
N ALA A 66 -17.75 -15.38 -0.99
CA ALA A 66 -17.33 -14.00 -0.71
C ALA A 66 -18.21 -13.31 0.36
N ALA A 67 -19.51 -13.63 0.40
CA ALA A 67 -20.45 -13.10 1.38
C ALA A 67 -20.18 -13.59 2.82
N ALA A 68 -19.52 -14.74 2.98
CA ALA A 68 -19.14 -15.28 4.30
C ALA A 68 -17.88 -14.62 4.86
N LEU A 69 -17.14 -13.86 4.05
CA LEU A 69 -15.87 -13.23 4.45
C LEU A 69 -16.10 -11.83 5.03
N ALA A 70 -15.96 -11.74 6.35
CA ALA A 70 -16.07 -10.50 7.09
C ALA A 70 -14.75 -9.71 7.05
N LEU A 71 -14.75 -8.58 6.32
CA LEU A 71 -13.69 -7.58 6.43
C LEU A 71 -14.01 -6.61 7.56
N VAL A 72 -13.10 -6.47 8.52
CA VAL A 72 -13.25 -5.55 9.66
C VAL A 72 -12.29 -4.37 9.51
N SER A 73 -12.72 -3.20 9.96
CA SER A 73 -11.88 -2.00 10.02
C SER A 73 -12.44 -1.09 11.10
N GLN A 74 -11.60 -0.68 12.06
CA GLN A 74 -11.93 0.39 12.98
C GLN A 74 -11.41 1.73 12.41
N PRO A 75 -12.02 2.88 12.77
CA PRO A 75 -11.47 4.18 12.41
C PRO A 75 -9.98 4.27 12.76
N GLY A 76 -9.15 4.65 11.78
CA GLY A 76 -7.69 4.74 11.94
C GLY A 76 -6.94 3.41 11.88
N GLN A 77 -7.61 2.27 11.69
CA GLN A 77 -6.97 0.96 11.57
C GLN A 77 -7.06 0.40 10.14
N ALA A 78 -6.06 -0.40 9.78
CA ALA A 78 -6.04 -1.12 8.51
C ALA A 78 -7.21 -2.10 8.42
N VAL A 79 -7.69 -2.34 7.20
CA VAL A 79 -8.66 -3.41 6.94
C VAL A 79 -8.03 -4.77 7.25
N ALA A 80 -8.77 -5.64 7.91
CA ALA A 80 -8.35 -7.00 8.21
C ALA A 80 -9.45 -8.01 7.85
N LEU A 81 -9.03 -9.24 7.55
CA LEU A 81 -9.95 -10.36 7.38
C LEU A 81 -10.23 -10.98 8.74
N ASN A 82 -11.49 -11.05 9.15
CA ASN A 82 -11.92 -11.82 10.30
C ASN A 82 -12.31 -13.24 9.85
N PHE A 83 -11.31 -14.10 9.68
CA PHE A 83 -11.49 -15.50 9.28
C PHE A 83 -10.60 -16.41 10.13
N PRO A 84 -11.17 -17.40 10.85
CA PRO A 84 -10.40 -18.25 11.76
C PRO A 84 -9.18 -18.91 11.10
N GLY A 85 -8.03 -18.85 11.77
CA GLY A 85 -6.79 -19.44 11.29
C GLY A 85 -6.12 -18.71 10.11
N SER A 86 -6.74 -17.66 9.56
CA SER A 86 -6.13 -16.89 8.47
C SER A 86 -4.94 -16.06 8.96
N GLN A 87 -3.83 -16.13 8.23
CA GLN A 87 -2.67 -15.25 8.40
C GLN A 87 -2.59 -14.18 7.30
N LEU A 88 -3.66 -14.03 6.53
CA LEU A 88 -3.72 -13.06 5.43
C LEU A 88 -3.65 -11.64 5.96
N ARG A 89 -2.80 -10.84 5.33
CA ARG A 89 -2.59 -9.43 5.66
C ARG A 89 -2.99 -8.59 4.48
N LEU A 90 -3.75 -7.54 4.77
CA LEU A 90 -4.34 -6.68 3.75
C LEU A 90 -3.80 -5.27 3.92
N SER A 91 -3.61 -4.57 2.80
CA SER A 91 -3.39 -3.14 2.79
C SER A 91 -4.13 -2.52 1.62
N VAL A 92 -4.63 -1.30 1.80
CA VAL A 92 -5.41 -0.58 0.78
C VAL A 92 -4.90 0.86 0.70
N SER A 93 -4.80 1.37 -0.52
CA SER A 93 -4.61 2.79 -0.79
C SER A 93 -5.53 3.26 -1.91
N HIS A 94 -5.79 4.56 -1.92
CA HIS A 94 -6.76 5.19 -2.81
C HIS A 94 -6.14 6.45 -3.41
N MET A 95 -6.38 6.66 -4.69
CA MET A 95 -6.16 7.91 -5.40
C MET A 95 -7.37 8.18 -6.31
N PRO A 96 -7.53 9.40 -6.86
CA PRO A 96 -8.59 9.66 -7.84
C PRO A 96 -8.56 8.64 -8.99
N GLY A 97 -9.70 8.02 -9.28
CA GLY A 97 -9.84 7.04 -10.37
C GLY A 97 -9.35 5.62 -10.07
N LEU A 98 -8.64 5.38 -8.95
CA LEU A 98 -8.06 4.07 -8.65
C LEU A 98 -7.99 3.77 -7.14
N SER A 99 -8.44 2.58 -6.76
CA SER A 99 -8.06 1.96 -5.48
C SER A 99 -7.11 0.81 -5.73
N VAL A 100 -6.11 0.64 -4.88
CA VAL A 100 -5.19 -0.50 -4.92
C VAL A 100 -5.27 -1.25 -3.61
N ALA A 101 -5.35 -2.57 -3.69
CA ALA A 101 -5.27 -3.45 -2.54
C ALA A 101 -4.14 -4.46 -2.70
N ALA A 102 -3.34 -4.62 -1.65
CA ALA A 102 -2.33 -5.66 -1.54
C ALA A 102 -2.78 -6.72 -0.52
N VAL A 103 -2.60 -7.99 -0.88
CA VAL A 103 -2.89 -9.15 -0.04
C VAL A 103 -1.63 -9.99 0.06
N SER A 104 -1.23 -10.33 1.27
CA SER A 104 -0.07 -11.16 1.56
C SER A 104 -0.45 -12.39 2.39
N ASN A 105 0.11 -13.54 2.03
CA ASN A 105 -0.05 -14.80 2.76
C ASN A 105 1.03 -15.07 3.82
N TRP A 106 2.17 -14.36 3.78
CA TRP A 106 3.35 -14.73 4.59
C TRP A 106 3.91 -13.59 5.43
N PHE A 107 3.87 -12.37 4.93
CA PHE A 107 4.55 -11.21 5.51
C PHE A 107 3.59 -10.06 5.75
N ALA A 108 3.97 -9.16 6.66
CA ALA A 108 3.37 -7.84 6.77
C ALA A 108 3.39 -7.15 5.40
N VAL A 109 2.32 -6.43 5.08
CA VAL A 109 2.19 -5.76 3.79
C VAL A 109 1.58 -4.38 3.97
N GLY A 110 2.12 -3.41 3.25
CA GLY A 110 1.61 -2.05 3.13
C GLY A 110 1.63 -1.61 1.68
N VAL A 111 0.60 -0.90 1.22
CA VAL A 111 0.56 -0.36 -0.14
C VAL A 111 0.18 1.11 -0.11
N ASP A 112 0.80 1.88 -0.99
CA ASP A 112 0.40 3.26 -1.23
C ASP A 112 0.49 3.66 -2.70
N VAL A 113 -0.42 4.55 -3.12
CA VAL A 113 -0.51 5.08 -4.49
C VAL A 113 -0.79 6.58 -4.48
N MET A 114 -0.24 7.27 -5.46
CA MET A 114 -0.39 8.71 -5.64
C MET A 114 -0.41 9.07 -7.12
N ALA A 115 -1.33 9.94 -7.52
CA ALA A 115 -1.32 10.55 -8.84
C ALA A 115 -0.23 11.66 -8.88
N VAL A 116 0.65 11.59 -9.87
CA VAL A 116 1.72 12.58 -10.09
C VAL A 116 1.18 13.79 -10.84
N ASP A 117 0.27 13.59 -11.79
CA ASP A 117 -0.26 14.65 -12.66
C ASP A 117 -1.09 15.70 -11.88
N GLY A 118 -1.55 15.36 -10.68
CA GLY A 118 -2.25 16.28 -9.76
C GLY A 118 -1.33 17.03 -8.80
N LEU A 119 -0.03 16.70 -8.75
CA LEU A 119 0.95 17.43 -7.96
C LEU A 119 1.41 18.63 -8.80
N ALA A 120 0.82 19.80 -8.53
CA ALA A 120 1.28 21.05 -9.14
C ALA A 120 2.81 21.19 -8.95
N SER A 121 3.50 21.71 -9.98
CA SER A 121 4.95 21.98 -9.89
C SER A 121 5.31 22.92 -8.72
N ASP A 122 4.31 23.68 -8.25
CA ASP A 122 4.36 24.57 -7.09
C ASP A 122 3.41 24.10 -5.97
N MET A 123 3.46 22.82 -5.60
CA MET A 123 2.68 22.32 -4.47
C MET A 123 3.02 23.13 -3.20
N PRO A 124 2.11 23.93 -2.62
CA PRO A 124 2.43 24.72 -1.43
C PRO A 124 2.91 23.80 -0.31
N ASP A 125 3.95 24.21 0.40
CA ASP A 125 4.50 23.54 1.58
C ASP A 125 5.06 22.11 1.37
N TRP A 126 5.29 21.66 0.14
CA TRP A 126 5.89 20.33 -0.13
C TRP A 126 7.22 20.13 0.61
N ALA A 127 8.00 21.20 0.74
CA ALA A 127 9.31 21.20 1.39
C ALA A 127 9.20 20.92 2.88
N GLN A 128 8.23 21.56 3.54
CA GLN A 128 7.97 21.38 4.97
C GLN A 128 7.42 19.98 5.23
N VAL A 129 6.43 19.54 4.44
CA VAL A 129 5.89 18.16 4.51
C VAL A 129 6.98 17.11 4.30
N ALA A 130 7.88 17.32 3.33
CA ALA A 130 8.99 16.43 3.10
C ALA A 130 9.96 16.38 4.30
N LEU A 131 10.24 17.52 4.93
CA LEU A 131 11.08 17.57 6.11
C LEU A 131 10.44 16.85 7.31
N ASP A 132 9.18 17.16 7.59
CA ASP A 132 8.45 16.70 8.76
C ASP A 132 8.15 15.20 8.70
N TYR A 133 7.86 14.64 7.53
CA TYR A 133 7.44 13.22 7.41
C TYR A 133 8.48 12.32 6.74
N LEU A 134 9.21 12.81 5.74
CA LEU A 134 10.21 12.00 5.02
C LEU A 134 11.62 12.15 5.59
N GLY A 135 11.84 13.17 6.42
CA GLY A 135 13.08 13.44 7.12
C GLY A 135 14.11 14.24 6.31
N PRO A 136 15.18 14.71 6.97
CA PRO A 136 16.09 15.71 6.42
C PRO A 136 16.85 15.22 5.18
N VAL A 137 17.24 13.94 5.14
CA VAL A 137 17.97 13.37 4.00
C VAL A 137 17.10 13.36 2.74
N GLN A 138 15.85 12.90 2.84
CA GLN A 138 14.95 12.81 1.71
C GLN A 138 14.50 14.21 1.26
N ALA A 139 14.23 15.12 2.21
CA ALA A 139 13.90 16.51 1.91
C ALA A 139 15.03 17.23 1.15
N ALA A 140 16.30 17.01 1.52
CA ALA A 140 17.45 17.57 0.82
C ALA A 140 17.61 17.02 -0.60
N LEU A 141 17.34 15.73 -0.81
CA LEU A 141 17.35 15.11 -2.15
C LEU A 141 16.25 15.71 -3.05
N LEU A 142 15.05 15.95 -2.50
CA LEU A 142 13.95 16.55 -3.23
C LEU A 142 14.23 18.02 -3.60
N HIS A 143 14.87 18.78 -2.71
CA HIS A 143 15.33 20.15 -3.02
C HIS A 143 16.31 20.19 -4.19
N ARG A 144 17.24 19.23 -4.25
CA ARG A 144 18.24 19.12 -5.33
C ARG A 144 17.66 18.58 -6.63
N THR A 145 16.45 18.01 -6.60
CA THR A 145 15.80 17.50 -7.80
C THR A 145 15.33 18.66 -8.67
N VAL A 146 15.57 18.57 -9.98
CA VAL A 146 15.11 19.58 -10.96
C VAL A 146 13.60 19.79 -10.83
N PRO A 147 13.09 21.03 -10.94
CA PRO A 147 11.67 21.32 -10.67
C PRO A 147 10.69 20.41 -11.41
N ALA A 148 10.93 20.15 -12.70
CA ALA A 148 10.08 19.28 -13.53
C ALA A 148 10.00 17.83 -13.03
N GLY A 149 11.06 17.31 -12.40
CA GLY A 149 11.11 15.94 -11.88
C GLY A 149 10.69 15.81 -10.41
N ARG A 150 10.53 16.94 -9.71
CA ARG A 150 10.29 16.97 -8.27
C ARG A 150 8.95 16.37 -7.86
N PRO A 151 7.82 16.62 -8.54
CA PRO A 151 6.54 15.99 -8.21
C PRO A 151 6.62 14.47 -8.22
N ALA A 152 7.22 13.89 -9.27
CA ALA A 152 7.40 12.45 -9.37
C ALA A 152 8.37 11.90 -8.30
N ALA A 153 9.42 12.64 -7.94
CA ALA A 153 10.34 12.25 -6.88
C ALA A 153 9.68 12.30 -5.49
N PHE A 154 8.87 13.33 -5.22
CA PHE A 154 8.08 13.45 -4.01
C PHE A 154 7.07 12.31 -3.90
N ALA A 155 6.28 12.06 -4.96
CA ALA A 155 5.31 10.97 -4.99
C ALA A 155 5.97 9.63 -4.66
N ARG A 156 7.11 9.31 -5.29
CA ARG A 156 7.88 8.08 -4.98
C ARG A 156 8.32 8.02 -3.52
N ALA A 157 8.82 9.13 -2.97
CA ALA A 157 9.28 9.15 -1.59
C ALA A 157 8.12 9.00 -0.60
N TRP A 158 7.00 9.65 -0.88
CA TRP A 158 5.77 9.58 -0.10
C TRP A 158 5.17 8.17 -0.10
N THR A 159 4.96 7.58 -1.28
CA THR A 159 4.35 6.24 -1.38
C THR A 159 5.22 5.18 -0.71
N ARG A 160 6.55 5.32 -0.74
CA ARG A 160 7.46 4.43 0.00
C ARG A 160 7.27 4.57 1.51
N HIS A 161 7.24 5.80 2.01
CA HIS A 161 7.05 6.09 3.43
C HIS A 161 5.70 5.56 3.93
N GLU A 162 4.60 5.88 3.25
CA GLU A 162 3.26 5.41 3.63
C GLU A 162 3.09 3.89 3.50
N ALA A 163 3.63 3.27 2.44
CA ALA A 163 3.61 1.82 2.30
C ALA A 163 4.37 1.16 3.47
N GLY A 164 5.54 1.69 3.84
CA GLY A 164 6.30 1.23 5.01
C GLY A 164 5.52 1.38 6.31
N LEU A 165 4.90 2.54 6.56
CA LEU A 165 4.05 2.78 7.74
C LEU A 165 2.91 1.76 7.81
N LYS A 166 2.18 1.56 6.70
CA LYS A 166 1.08 0.59 6.63
C LYS A 166 1.56 -0.84 6.87
N CYS A 167 2.73 -1.21 6.31
CA CYS A 167 3.36 -2.50 6.55
C CYS A 167 3.68 -2.71 8.04
N CYS A 168 4.24 -1.70 8.69
CA CYS A 168 4.56 -1.72 10.13
C CYS A 168 3.35 -1.44 11.04
N ARG A 169 2.13 -1.30 10.50
CA ARG A 169 0.90 -0.92 11.23
C ARG A 169 1.05 0.36 12.07
N ARG A 170 1.72 1.36 11.51
CA ARG A 170 1.84 2.70 12.08
C ARG A 170 0.90 3.66 11.38
N ALA A 171 0.34 4.59 12.16
CA ALA A 171 -0.32 5.76 11.60
C ALA A 171 0.71 6.72 10.99
N LEU A 172 0.24 7.63 10.13
CA LEU A 172 1.08 8.73 9.67
C LEU A 172 1.53 9.57 10.87
N THR A 173 2.84 9.75 11.00
CA THR A 173 3.48 10.47 12.09
C THR A 173 4.74 11.12 11.56
N GLU A 174 5.16 12.19 12.22
CA GLU A 174 6.41 12.87 11.88
C GLU A 174 7.63 11.94 11.97
N TRP A 175 8.62 12.27 11.17
CA TRP A 175 9.87 11.58 11.04
C TRP A 175 10.64 11.59 12.35
N THR A 176 11.20 10.44 12.69
CA THR A 176 12.22 10.30 13.72
C THR A 176 13.27 9.32 13.23
N PRO A 177 14.51 9.36 13.74
CA PRO A 177 15.52 8.34 13.44
C PRO A 177 15.05 6.92 13.75
N ALA A 178 14.30 6.75 14.85
CA ALA A 178 13.74 5.45 15.24
C ALA A 178 12.71 4.93 14.22
N LEU A 179 11.82 5.82 13.72
CA LEU A 179 10.88 5.46 12.67
C LEU A 179 11.61 5.12 11.36
N ALA A 180 12.61 5.90 10.96
CA ALA A 180 13.39 5.62 9.76
C ALA A 180 14.06 4.25 9.80
N ASN A 181 14.64 3.88 10.95
CA ASN A 181 15.23 2.56 11.16
C ASN A 181 14.20 1.42 11.10
N LEU A 182 13.01 1.64 11.67
CA LEU A 182 11.90 0.69 11.56
C LEU A 182 11.50 0.47 10.10
N LEU A 183 11.29 1.56 9.34
CA LEU A 183 10.86 1.47 7.95
C LEU A 183 11.94 0.88 7.04
N ALA A 184 13.22 1.08 7.36
CA ALA A 184 14.34 0.47 6.64
C ALA A 184 14.38 -1.07 6.73
N SER A 185 13.64 -1.68 7.67
CA SER A 185 13.46 -3.13 7.73
C SER A 185 12.48 -3.68 6.69
N CYS A 186 11.66 -2.82 6.08
CA CYS A 186 10.74 -3.21 5.01
C CYS A 186 11.49 -3.36 3.68
N GLN A 187 11.10 -4.37 2.91
CA GLN A 187 11.46 -4.45 1.50
C GLN A 187 10.41 -3.72 0.67
N GLU A 188 10.85 -2.76 -0.13
CA GLU A 188 9.99 -1.91 -0.96
C GLU A 188 10.10 -2.28 -2.43
N MET A 189 8.97 -2.32 -3.13
CA MET A 189 8.88 -2.60 -4.55
C MET A 189 7.94 -1.60 -5.22
N ALA A 190 8.29 -1.15 -6.42
CA ALA A 190 7.45 -0.25 -7.19
C ALA A 190 6.23 -1.03 -7.74
N LEU A 191 5.10 -0.35 -7.89
CA LEU A 191 3.94 -0.92 -8.57
C LEU A 191 3.98 -0.63 -10.07
N SER A 192 3.64 -1.62 -10.91
CA SER A 192 3.37 -1.40 -12.33
C SER A 192 2.04 -0.67 -12.49
N LEU A 193 2.09 0.66 -12.55
CA LEU A 193 0.92 1.53 -12.73
C LEU A 193 1.00 2.28 -14.07
N PRO A 194 -0.14 2.82 -14.57
CA PRO A 194 -0.14 3.71 -15.72
C PRO A 194 0.76 4.93 -15.53
N ASP A 195 1.14 5.57 -16.63
CA ASP A 195 1.84 6.85 -16.60
C ASP A 195 1.05 7.90 -15.80
N GLY A 196 1.78 8.85 -15.21
CA GLY A 196 1.18 9.85 -14.33
C GLY A 196 0.79 9.33 -12.95
N CYS A 197 1.08 8.06 -12.63
CA CYS A 197 0.82 7.45 -11.33
C CYS A 197 2.10 6.91 -10.70
N CYS A 198 2.14 6.90 -9.38
CA CYS A 198 3.21 6.28 -8.61
C CYS A 198 2.62 5.39 -7.52
N GLY A 199 3.28 4.29 -7.21
CA GLY A 199 2.87 3.43 -6.12
C GLY A 199 3.99 2.54 -5.62
N THR A 200 3.86 2.15 -4.37
CA THR A 200 4.82 1.27 -3.69
C THR A 200 4.06 0.23 -2.89
N VAL A 201 4.56 -1.00 -2.91
CA VAL A 201 4.22 -2.01 -1.93
C VAL A 201 5.45 -2.27 -1.06
N ALA A 202 5.25 -2.27 0.25
CA ALA A 202 6.24 -2.61 1.25
C ALA A 202 5.86 -3.94 1.89
N ILE A 203 6.85 -4.81 2.09
CA ILE A 203 6.68 -6.09 2.77
C ILE A 203 7.67 -6.19 3.93
N GLY A 204 7.25 -6.84 5.02
CA GLY A 204 8.06 -6.99 6.22
C GLY A 204 7.93 -8.39 6.80
N TRP A 205 9.06 -9.00 7.15
CA TRP A 205 9.03 -10.31 7.78
C TRP A 205 8.62 -10.19 9.25
N PRO A 206 7.74 -11.06 9.78
CA PRO A 206 7.47 -11.07 11.21
C PRO A 206 8.77 -11.38 11.95
N VAL A 207 9.13 -10.55 12.92
CA VAL A 207 10.20 -10.90 13.86
C VAL A 207 9.70 -12.10 14.67
N ALA A 208 10.45 -13.21 14.68
CA ALA A 208 10.12 -14.38 15.49
C ALA A 208 9.94 -13.94 16.96
N GLY A 209 8.74 -14.14 17.52
CA GLY A 209 8.45 -13.84 18.93
C GLY A 209 7.37 -12.78 19.19
N GLN A 210 6.78 -12.11 18.18
CA GLN A 210 5.57 -11.32 18.41
C GLN A 210 4.32 -12.20 18.28
N THR A 211 3.95 -12.89 19.36
CA THR A 211 2.60 -13.43 19.52
C THR A 211 1.61 -12.27 19.50
N VAL A 212 0.58 -12.40 18.67
CA VAL A 212 -0.62 -11.57 18.74
C VAL A 212 -1.17 -11.75 20.15
N ASN A 213 -1.13 -10.69 20.96
CA ASN A 213 -1.79 -10.70 22.27
C ASN A 213 -3.27 -10.99 22.02
N SER A 214 -3.70 -12.19 22.40
CA SER A 214 -5.11 -12.51 22.59
C SER A 214 -5.69 -11.50 23.57
N PRO A 215 -6.84 -10.87 23.30
CA PRO A 215 -7.53 -10.13 24.32
C PRO A 215 -7.90 -11.12 25.44
N THR A 216 -7.37 -10.89 26.63
CA THR A 216 -7.80 -11.56 27.85
C THR A 216 -9.28 -11.28 28.04
N ASN A 217 -10.05 -12.36 28.16
CA ASN A 217 -11.43 -12.39 28.61
C ASN A 217 -11.54 -11.91 30.06
#